data_AF-A0A2V8T4S2-F1
#
_entry.id   AF-A0A2V8T4S2-F1
#
_cell.length_a   1.000
_cell.length_b   1.000
_cell.length_c   1.000
_cell.angle_alpha   90.00
_cell.angle_beta   90.00
_cell.angle_gamma   90.00
#
_symmetry.space_group_name_H-M   'P 1'
#
loop_
_entity.id
_entity.type
_entity.pdbx_description
1 polymer ?
#
loop_
_entity_poly.entity_id
_entity_poly.type
_entity_poly.pdbx_seq_one_letter_code
_entity_poly.pdbx_strand_id
1 'polypeptide(L)'
;MRKILLIGALLLAAILAYNYFTTGRIGLAPSSSASVSEKGRRLDDLARRLKAAGQTFRQAERTAGTMGLDTTSDAESARQEVERVEKEVEALKGVPGTKVENERLEGLGREVAELKRTMGLGR
;
A
#
# COMPACT_ATOMS: atom_id res chain seq x y z
N MET A 1 19.56 -19.17 1.12
CA MET A 1 19.59 -17.71 0.85
C MET A 1 19.43 -17.36 -0.64
N ARG A 2 20.22 -17.92 -1.57
CA ARG A 2 20.14 -17.61 -3.01
C ARG A 2 18.76 -17.85 -3.66
N LYS A 3 18.05 -18.91 -3.27
CA LYS A 3 16.69 -19.23 -3.78
C LYS A 3 15.62 -18.22 -3.36
N ILE A 4 15.73 -17.65 -2.16
CA ILE A 4 14.76 -16.66 -1.62
C ILE A 4 14.95 -15.31 -2.31
N LEU A 5 16.20 -14.92 -2.58
CA LEU A 5 16.51 -13.72 -3.38
C LEU A 5 16.02 -13.85 -4.82
N LEU A 6 16.15 -15.03 -5.42
CA LEU A 6 15.63 -15.33 -6.76
C LEU A 6 14.10 -15.22 -6.83
N ILE A 7 13.39 -15.75 -5.83
CA ILE A 7 11.91 -15.66 -5.78
C ILE A 7 11.46 -14.21 -5.57
N GLY A 8 12.15 -13.45 -4.71
CA GLY A 8 11.87 -12.03 -4.52
C GLY A 8 12.11 -11.20 -5.78
N ALA A 9 13.20 -11.48 -6.51
CA ALA A 9 13.50 -10.83 -7.78
C ALA A 9 12.48 -11.21 -8.88
N LEU A 10 12.01 -12.46 -8.89
CA LEU A 10 10.99 -12.92 -9.84
C LEU A 10 9.63 -12.26 -9.60
N LEU A 11 9.25 -12.08 -8.33
CA LEU A 11 8.02 -11.38 -7.96
C LEU A 11 8.09 -9.88 -8.31
N LEU A 12 9.25 -9.24 -8.08
CA LEU A 12 9.50 -7.86 -8.51
C LEU A 12 9.43 -7.73 -10.04
N ALA A 13 10.03 -8.66 -10.76
CA ALA A 13 9.97 -8.70 -12.22
C ALA A 13 8.54 -8.94 -12.73
N ALA A 14 7.76 -9.78 -12.05
CA ALA A 14 6.36 -10.03 -12.39
C ALA A 14 5.48 -8.80 -12.17
N ILE A 15 5.71 -8.03 -11.09
CA ILE A 15 5.02 -6.77 -10.84
C ILE A 15 5.39 -5.71 -11.89
N LEU A 16 6.68 -5.60 -12.24
CA LEU A 16 7.15 -4.70 -13.29
C LEU A 16 6.60 -5.08 -14.67
N ALA A 17 6.57 -6.38 -14.99
CA ALA A 17 6.02 -6.91 -16.24
C ALA A 17 4.49 -6.74 -16.31
N TYR A 18 3.78 -6.96 -15.19
CA TYR A 18 2.35 -6.72 -15.09
C TYR A 18 2.03 -5.24 -15.30
N ASN A 19 2.79 -4.34 -14.66
CA ASN A 19 2.69 -2.90 -14.85
C ASN A 19 2.97 -2.49 -16.30
N TYR A 20 3.98 -3.11 -16.91
CA TYR A 20 4.34 -2.91 -18.31
C TYR A 20 3.23 -3.37 -19.28
N PHE A 21 2.66 -4.55 -19.05
CA PHE A 21 1.62 -5.15 -19.89
C PHE A 21 0.27 -4.42 -19.78
N THR A 22 -0.08 -3.90 -18.61
CA THR A 22 -1.31 -3.12 -18.42
C THR A 22 -1.21 -1.67 -18.90
N THR A 23 0.00 -1.10 -19.00
CA THR A 23 0.19 0.34 -19.27
C THR A 23 0.76 0.64 -20.68
N GLY A 24 1.28 -0.37 -21.40
CA GLY A 24 1.66 -0.23 -22.82
C GLY A 24 2.81 0.75 -23.10
N ARG A 25 3.66 1.10 -22.13
CA ARG A 25 4.82 1.97 -22.34
C ARG A 25 6.08 1.43 -21.67
N ILE A 26 7.11 1.13 -22.46
CA ILE A 26 8.50 0.99 -21.97
C ILE A 26 8.99 2.42 -21.81
N GLY A 27 9.00 2.92 -20.59
CA GLY A 27 9.54 4.23 -20.30
C GLY A 27 10.18 4.23 -18.93
N LEU A 28 11.51 4.26 -18.91
CA LEU A 28 12.27 4.72 -17.75
C LEU A 28 11.72 6.11 -17.40
N ALA A 29 11.00 6.23 -16.28
CA ALA A 29 10.46 7.51 -15.85
C ALA A 29 11.59 8.57 -15.76
N PRO A 30 11.28 9.81 -16.17
CA PRO A 30 11.05 10.78 -15.11
C PRO A 30 9.82 11.62 -15.44
N SER A 31 8.66 11.21 -14.93
CA SER A 31 7.45 12.04 -14.88
C SER A 31 7.55 13.03 -13.71
N SER A 32 8.58 13.89 -13.72
CA SER A 32 8.76 14.99 -12.76
C SER A 32 8.06 16.28 -13.20
N SER A 33 7.22 16.25 -14.24
CA SER A 33 6.72 17.47 -14.90
C SER A 33 5.25 17.45 -15.32
N ALA A 34 4.41 16.61 -14.69
CA ALA A 34 2.96 16.83 -14.68
C ALA A 34 2.59 17.30 -13.28
N SER A 35 2.26 18.58 -13.14
CA SER A 35 1.81 19.25 -11.91
C SER A 35 1.15 18.27 -10.95
N VAL A 36 1.85 17.90 -9.86
CA VAL A 36 1.30 16.95 -8.90
C VAL A 36 0.13 17.64 -8.20
N SER A 37 -1.06 17.38 -8.75
CA SER A 37 -2.35 17.76 -8.20
C SER A 37 -2.37 17.44 -6.72
N GLU A 38 -2.98 18.30 -5.91
CA GLU A 38 -3.02 18.13 -4.46
C GLU A 38 -3.63 16.78 -4.07
N LYS A 39 -4.59 16.30 -4.87
CA LYS A 39 -5.15 14.95 -4.73
C LYS A 39 -4.08 13.87 -4.97
N GLY A 40 -3.27 13.99 -6.02
CA GLY A 40 -2.13 13.11 -6.28
C GLY A 40 -1.13 13.03 -5.12
N ARG A 41 -0.76 14.18 -4.53
CA ARG A 41 0.13 14.18 -3.34
C ARG A 41 -0.47 13.47 -2.14
N ARG A 42 -1.78 13.69 -1.89
CA ARG A 42 -2.50 13.01 -0.80
C ARG A 42 -2.61 11.50 -1.03
N LEU A 43 -2.84 11.07 -2.26
CA LEU A 43 -2.85 9.65 -2.63
C LEU A 43 -1.49 8.99 -2.38
N ASP A 44 -0.40 9.66 -2.76
CA ASP A 44 0.95 9.14 -2.54
C ASP A 44 1.29 9.03 -1.03
N ASP A 45 0.87 10.02 -0.23
CA ASP A 45 1.04 9.97 1.23
C ASP A 45 0.25 8.82 1.87
N LEU A 46 -1.02 8.66 1.50
CA LEU A 46 -1.87 7.57 2.00
C LEU A 46 -1.32 6.19 1.62
N ALA A 47 -0.84 6.04 0.38
CA ALA A 47 -0.21 4.79 -0.07
C ALA A 47 1.05 4.47 0.76
N ARG A 48 1.88 5.48 1.06
CA ARG A 48 3.07 5.30 1.91
C ARG A 48 2.69 4.89 3.34
N ARG A 49 1.70 5.57 3.92
CA ARG A 49 1.21 5.28 5.29
C ARG A 49 0.59 3.89 5.39
N LEU A 50 -0.22 3.49 4.41
CA LEU A 50 -0.78 2.13 4.33
C LEU A 50 0.31 1.06 4.29
N LYS A 51 1.31 1.27 3.42
CA LYS A 51 2.44 0.36 3.28
C LYS A 51 3.25 0.25 4.57
N ALA A 52 3.51 1.38 5.24
CA ALA A 52 4.22 1.43 6.51
C ALA A 52 3.44 0.69 7.60
N ALA A 53 2.14 0.94 7.74
CA ALA A 53 1.28 0.26 8.71
C ALA A 53 1.26 -1.26 8.47
N GLY A 54 1.12 -1.71 7.22
CA GLY A 54 1.20 -3.13 6.89
C GLY A 54 2.56 -3.76 7.18
N GLN A 55 3.66 -3.01 7.04
CA GLN A 55 4.99 -3.48 7.43
C GLN A 55 5.13 -3.60 8.94
N THR A 56 4.67 -2.60 9.70
CA THR A 56 4.68 -2.61 11.17
C THR A 56 3.87 -3.78 11.71
N PHE A 57 2.67 -4.02 11.19
CA PHE A 57 1.84 -5.16 11.61
C PHE A 57 2.55 -6.51 11.40
N ARG A 58 3.08 -6.75 10.19
CA ARG A 58 3.83 -7.99 9.90
C ARG A 58 5.12 -8.12 10.69
N GLN A 59 5.73 -7.01 11.10
CA GLN A 59 6.92 -7.03 11.95
C GLN A 59 6.54 -7.35 13.40
N ALA A 60 5.45 -6.79 13.90
CA ALA A 60 4.89 -7.10 15.21
C ALA A 60 4.54 -8.60 15.29
N GLU A 61 3.77 -9.13 14.34
CA GLU A 61 3.40 -10.56 14.32
C GLU A 61 4.61 -11.50 14.29
N ARG A 62 5.61 -11.19 13.45
CA ARG A 62 6.83 -11.99 13.39
C ARG A 62 7.62 -11.93 14.69
N THR A 63 7.73 -10.75 15.29
CA THR A 63 8.49 -10.56 16.53
C THR A 63 7.78 -11.23 17.71
N ALA A 64 6.46 -11.11 17.82
CA ALA A 64 5.67 -11.84 18.81
C ALA A 64 5.81 -13.37 18.64
N GLY A 65 5.68 -13.87 17.41
CA GLY A 65 5.76 -15.31 17.13
C GLY A 65 7.16 -15.93 17.26
N THR A 66 8.22 -15.16 17.02
CA THR A 66 9.60 -15.69 17.03
C THR A 66 10.37 -15.39 18.31
N MET A 67 10.13 -14.24 18.93
CA MET A 67 10.87 -13.77 20.11
C MET A 67 10.05 -13.77 21.39
N GLY A 68 8.74 -14.04 21.30
CA GLY A 68 7.84 -14.02 22.46
C GLY A 68 7.73 -12.62 23.11
N LEU A 69 8.10 -11.57 22.38
CA LEU A 69 8.00 -10.19 22.84
C LEU A 69 6.55 -9.72 22.73
N ASP A 70 6.12 -8.91 23.70
CA ASP A 70 4.83 -8.24 23.63
C ASP A 70 4.88 -7.11 22.60
N THR A 71 4.33 -7.37 21.41
CA THR A 71 4.17 -6.37 20.34
C THR A 71 2.72 -5.98 20.13
N THR A 72 1.87 -6.19 21.14
CA THR A 72 0.42 -5.92 21.06
C THR A 72 0.17 -4.45 20.74
N SER A 73 0.93 -3.54 21.37
CA SER A 73 0.85 -2.10 21.12
C SER A 73 1.20 -1.71 19.68
N ASP A 74 2.20 -2.37 19.08
CA ASP A 74 2.64 -2.08 17.70
C ASP A 74 1.62 -2.59 16.68
N ALA A 75 1.07 -3.78 16.91
CA ALA A 75 0.00 -4.35 16.09
C ALA A 75 -1.26 -3.48 16.15
N GLU A 76 -1.65 -3.01 17.34
CA GLU A 76 -2.82 -2.16 17.52
C GLU A 76 -2.63 -0.78 16.89
N SER A 77 -1.45 -0.19 17.04
CA SER A 77 -1.10 1.09 16.40
C SER A 77 -1.16 0.98 14.87
N ALA A 78 -0.68 -0.14 14.30
CA ALA A 78 -0.77 -0.39 12.86
C ALA A 78 -2.22 -0.54 12.39
N ARG A 79 -3.09 -1.22 13.17
CA ARG A 79 -4.52 -1.35 12.88
C ARG A 79 -5.22 0.01 12.86
N GLN A 80 -4.97 0.84 13.87
CA GLN A 80 -5.53 2.19 13.95
C GLN A 80 -5.09 3.08 12.79
N GLU A 81 -3.84 2.95 12.35
CA GLU A 81 -3.34 3.71 11.20
C GLU A 81 -4.07 3.30 9.91
N VAL A 82 -4.34 2.01 9.71
CA VAL A 82 -5.08 1.52 8.54
C VAL A 82 -6.53 2.03 8.54
N GLU A 83 -7.18 2.10 9.70
CA GLU A 83 -8.51 2.71 9.81
C GLU A 83 -8.50 4.22 9.53
N ARG A 84 -7.44 4.93 9.94
CA ARG A 84 -7.28 6.35 9.59
C ARG A 84 -7.12 6.53 8.09
N VAL A 85 -6.26 5.73 7.46
CA VAL A 85 -6.08 5.73 6.01
C VAL A 85 -7.38 5.41 5.27
N GLU A 86 -8.18 4.45 5.75
CA GLU A 86 -9.49 4.13 5.17
C GLU A 86 -10.43 5.34 5.15
N LYS A 87 -10.56 6.03 6.29
CA LYS A 87 -11.40 7.23 6.41
C LYS A 87 -10.92 8.35 5.48
N GLU A 88 -9.61 8.53 5.36
CA GLU A 88 -9.02 9.53 4.47
C GLU A 88 -9.21 9.17 2.98
N VAL A 89 -9.11 7.88 2.63
CA VAL A 89 -9.44 7.37 1.29
C VAL A 89 -10.91 7.60 0.98
N GLU A 90 -11.82 7.33 1.92
CA GLU A 90 -13.24 7.57 1.75
C GLU A 90 -13.56 9.06 1.59
N ALA A 91 -12.92 9.94 2.38
CA ALA A 91 -13.04 11.38 2.23
C ALA A 91 -12.57 11.87 0.85
N LEU A 92 -11.53 11.26 0.29
CA LEU A 92 -11.01 11.60 -1.05
C LEU A 92 -11.91 11.11 -2.20
N LYS A 93 -12.88 10.22 -1.96
CA LYS A 93 -13.85 9.80 -2.99
C LYS A 93 -14.77 10.94 -3.41
N GLY A 94 -15.09 11.85 -2.48
CA GLY A 94 -15.90 13.04 -2.75
C GLY A 94 -15.13 14.18 -3.43
N VAL A 95 -13.80 14.09 -3.54
CA VAL A 95 -12.98 15.15 -4.11
C VAL A 95 -12.86 14.95 -5.63
N PRO A 96 -13.23 15.93 -6.47
CA PRO A 96 -13.07 15.82 -7.92
C PRO A 96 -11.59 15.65 -8.26
N GLY A 97 -11.31 14.71 -9.16
CA GLY A 97 -9.96 14.38 -9.60
C GLY A 97 -9.97 13.86 -11.02
N THR A 98 -8.79 13.74 -11.59
CA THR A 98 -8.59 13.10 -12.89
C THR A 98 -9.00 11.63 -12.85
N LYS A 99 -9.31 11.06 -14.02
CA LYS A 99 -9.69 9.64 -14.15
C LYS A 99 -8.64 8.70 -13.54
N VAL A 100 -7.36 9.03 -13.75
CA VAL A 100 -6.21 8.30 -13.19
C VAL A 100 -6.16 8.37 -11.66
N GLU A 101 -6.44 9.53 -11.06
CA GLU A 101 -6.47 9.67 -9.59
C GLU A 101 -7.63 8.90 -8.97
N ASN A 102 -8.77 8.81 -9.66
CA ASN A 102 -9.92 8.04 -9.18
C ASN A 102 -9.65 6.54 -9.27
N GLU A 103 -9.05 6.06 -10.36
CA GLU A 103 -8.62 4.66 -10.49
C GLU A 103 -7.58 4.28 -9.41
N ARG A 104 -6.63 5.18 -9.11
CA ARG A 104 -5.67 4.98 -8.01
C ARG A 104 -6.34 4.96 -6.65
N LEU A 105 -7.32 5.83 -6.41
CA LEU A 105 -8.08 5.85 -5.16
C LEU A 105 -8.87 4.56 -4.95
N GLU A 106 -9.47 4.01 -6.01
CA GLU A 106 -10.16 2.72 -5.99
C GLU A 106 -9.18 1.55 -5.76
N GLY A 107 -7.99 1.61 -6.39
CA GLY A 107 -6.89 0.67 -6.11
C GLY A 107 -6.49 0.68 -4.65
N LEU A 108 -6.24 1.87 -4.10
CA LEU A 108 -5.85 2.06 -2.71
C LEU A 108 -6.95 1.59 -1.74
N GLY A 109 -8.23 1.85 -2.05
CA GLY A 109 -9.36 1.35 -1.26
C GLY A 109 -9.42 -0.18 -1.23
N ARG A 110 -9.08 -0.87 -2.33
CA ARG A 110 -8.97 -2.33 -2.38
C ARG A 110 -7.80 -2.83 -1.53
N GLU A 111 -6.64 -2.18 -1.61
CA GLU A 111 -5.47 -2.53 -0.79
C GLU A 111 -5.75 -2.37 0.71
N VAL A 112 -6.45 -1.29 1.11
CA VAL A 112 -6.89 -1.09 2.50
C VAL A 112 -7.81 -2.24 2.94
N ALA A 113 -8.79 -2.60 2.11
CA ALA A 113 -9.73 -3.67 2.43
C ALA A 113 -9.04 -5.04 2.53
N GLU A 114 -8.10 -5.33 1.64
CA GLU A 114 -7.29 -6.55 1.69
C GLU A 114 -6.45 -6.59 2.97
N LEU A 115 -5.75 -5.50 3.29
CA LEU A 115 -4.93 -5.42 4.49
C LEU A 115 -5.79 -5.56 5.75
N LYS A 116 -6.97 -4.94 5.82
CA LYS A 116 -7.93 -5.14 6.93
C LYS A 116 -8.32 -6.59 7.10
N ARG A 117 -8.60 -7.33 6.01
CA ARG A 117 -8.89 -8.77 6.10
C ARG A 117 -7.71 -9.54 6.68
N THR A 118 -6.49 -9.24 6.24
CA THR A 118 -5.29 -9.91 6.78
C THR A 118 -5.06 -9.62 8.26
N MET A 119 -5.44 -8.43 8.75
CA MET A 119 -5.28 -8.03 10.15
C MET A 119 -6.45 -8.47 11.06
N GLY A 120 -7.48 -9.13 10.51
CA GLY A 120 -8.68 -9.53 11.24
C GLY A 120 -9.69 -8.40 11.50
N LEU A 121 -9.60 -7.30 10.75
CA LEU A 121 -10.48 -6.12 10.86
C LEU A 121 -11.64 -6.13 9.84
N GLY A 122 -11.71 -7.13 8.98
CA GLY A 122 -12.81 -7.29 8.02
C GLY A 122 -14.03 -7.89 8.70
N ARG A 123 -15.08 -7.10 8.91
CA ARG A 123 -16.44 -7.60 9.16
C ARG A 123 -17.10 -7.97 7.85
#